data_AF-A0A392NWP9-F1
#
_entry.id   AF-A0A392NWP9-F1
#
_cell.length_a   1.000
_cell.length_b   1.000
_cell.length_c   1.000
_cell.angle_alpha   90.00
_cell.angle_beta   90.00
_cell.angle_gamma   90.00
#
_symmetry.space_group_name_H-M   'P 1'
#
loop_
_entity.id
_entity.type
_entity.pdbx_description
1 polymer ?
#
loop_
_entity_poly.entity_id
_entity_poly.type
_entity_poly.pdbx_seq_one_letter_code
_entity_poly.pdbx_strand_id
1 'polypeptide(L)'
;LLKTNVMIHSIEVGKMWINERFQGKKVLVVLDDVNEIEQLQALCVNPKLFGPGSVFVVTTRDMHILRYFRADYVCKMKEMDENESLELFSWYAFRQPSPIKDFNELSRNVIAYCGGLPLVLEVLGSYLFARKKQEWLSVLSKLERIPNDQVQKKLKISYDGLMGDMVKDTFLDICCFFIGKNRDYVTDILNGCGLYADVGITVLIERSLVKIEKNNKLGMHDLIRDMGREIVRVSSPREPGERSRLWFPADVHDVLT
;
A
#
# COMPACT_ATOMS: atom_id res chain seq x y z
N LEU A 1 -10.30 -27.34 -8.67
CA LEU A 1 -10.54 -26.00 -9.25
C LEU A 1 -11.73 -26.09 -10.19
N LEU A 2 -12.78 -25.32 -9.96
CA LEU A 2 -13.87 -25.19 -10.94
C LEU A 2 -13.27 -24.58 -12.21
N LYS A 3 -13.21 -25.35 -13.30
CA LYS A 3 -12.66 -24.92 -14.60
C LYS A 3 -13.67 -24.09 -15.42
N THR A 4 -14.62 -23.43 -14.77
CA THR A 4 -15.73 -22.74 -15.43
C THR A 4 -15.79 -21.31 -14.94
N ASN A 5 -15.60 -20.35 -15.86
CA ASN A 5 -15.94 -18.97 -15.62
C ASN A 5 -17.48 -18.85 -15.62
N VAL A 6 -18.04 -18.56 -14.46
CA VAL A 6 -19.48 -18.37 -14.30
C VAL A 6 -19.73 -16.89 -14.08
N MET A 7 -20.49 -16.26 -14.99
CA MET A 7 -20.98 -14.91 -14.79
C MET A 7 -22.16 -14.94 -13.81
N ILE A 8 -22.08 -14.16 -12.73
CA ILE A 8 -23.14 -14.04 -11.74
C ILE A 8 -23.79 -12.67 -11.92
N HIS A 9 -25.10 -12.65 -12.24
CA HIS A 9 -25.82 -11.44 -12.63
C HIS A 9 -26.39 -10.64 -11.45
N SER A 10 -26.48 -11.22 -10.25
CA SER A 10 -26.88 -10.51 -9.03
C SER A 10 -26.35 -11.21 -7.78
N ILE A 11 -26.34 -10.48 -6.66
CA ILE A 11 -25.91 -11.03 -5.36
C ILE A 11 -26.82 -12.19 -4.94
N GLU A 12 -28.13 -12.09 -5.16
CA GLU A 12 -29.12 -13.12 -4.81
C GLU A 12 -28.89 -14.40 -5.59
N VAL A 13 -28.65 -14.29 -6.92
CA VAL A 13 -28.33 -15.43 -7.77
C VAL A 13 -27.03 -16.07 -7.31
N GLY A 14 -26.00 -15.28 -6.99
CA GLY A 14 -24.74 -15.78 -6.47
C GLY A 14 -24.91 -16.55 -5.17
N LYS A 15 -25.66 -16.00 -4.22
CA LYS A 15 -25.96 -16.66 -2.93
C LYS A 15 -26.69 -17.98 -3.13
N MET A 16 -27.69 -18.02 -4.00
CA MET A 16 -28.44 -19.24 -4.33
C MET A 16 -27.51 -20.31 -4.90
N TRP A 17 -26.67 -19.96 -5.87
CA TRP A 17 -25.73 -20.87 -6.49
C TRP A 17 -24.69 -21.42 -5.51
N ILE A 18 -24.14 -20.55 -4.66
CA ILE A 18 -23.19 -20.96 -3.62
C ILE A 18 -23.87 -21.96 -2.68
N ASN A 19 -25.11 -21.66 -2.27
CA ASN A 19 -25.88 -22.54 -1.40
C ASN A 19 -26.11 -23.91 -2.05
N GLU A 20 -26.80 -23.97 -3.20
CA GLU A 20 -27.12 -25.23 -3.88
C GLU A 20 -25.89 -26.08 -4.18
N ARG A 21 -24.77 -25.43 -4.53
CA ARG A 21 -23.58 -26.15 -4.99
C ARG A 21 -22.67 -26.61 -3.85
N PHE A 22 -22.58 -25.84 -2.77
CA PHE A 22 -21.57 -26.04 -1.72
C PHE A 22 -22.15 -26.36 -0.34
N GLN A 23 -23.48 -26.41 -0.19
CA GLN A 23 -24.11 -26.80 1.08
C GLN A 23 -23.58 -28.14 1.60
N GLY A 24 -23.11 -28.15 2.84
CA GLY A 24 -22.57 -29.32 3.53
C GLY A 24 -21.23 -29.84 3.00
N LYS A 25 -20.64 -29.22 1.97
CA LYS A 25 -19.37 -29.65 1.38
C LYS A 25 -18.19 -28.96 2.03
N LYS A 26 -17.11 -29.71 2.23
CA LYS A 26 -15.81 -29.15 2.62
C LYS A 26 -15.21 -28.38 1.45
N VAL A 27 -14.99 -27.08 1.60
CA VAL A 27 -14.50 -26.19 0.53
C VAL A 27 -13.24 -25.42 0.92
N LEU A 28 -12.47 -25.01 -0.09
CA LEU A 28 -11.45 -23.97 0.03
C LEU A 28 -11.92 -22.80 -0.83
N VAL A 29 -12.13 -21.64 -0.22
CA VAL A 29 -12.57 -20.41 -0.89
C VAL A 29 -11.49 -19.36 -0.75
N VAL A 30 -11.07 -18.75 -1.86
CA VAL A 30 -10.13 -17.63 -1.88
C VAL A 30 -10.87 -16.40 -2.35
N LEU A 31 -10.91 -15.38 -1.51
CA LEU A 31 -11.53 -14.09 -1.77
C LEU A 31 -10.42 -13.06 -1.89
N ASP A 32 -10.11 -12.70 -3.13
CA ASP A 32 -9.02 -11.79 -3.43
C ASP A 32 -9.49 -10.33 -3.45
N ASP A 33 -8.69 -9.45 -2.86
CA ASP A 33 -8.85 -7.99 -2.80
C ASP A 33 -10.21 -7.50 -2.26
N VAL A 34 -10.67 -8.09 -1.16
CA VAL A 34 -11.87 -7.62 -0.47
C VAL A 34 -11.61 -6.23 0.12
N ASN A 35 -12.45 -5.25 -0.22
CA ASN A 35 -12.30 -3.86 0.20
C ASN A 35 -13.55 -3.29 0.90
N GLU A 36 -14.64 -4.04 0.97
CA GLU A 36 -15.89 -3.66 1.63
C GLU A 36 -16.44 -4.82 2.48
N ILE A 37 -17.11 -4.49 3.59
CA ILE A 37 -17.70 -5.49 4.50
C ILE A 37 -18.83 -6.24 3.79
N GLU A 38 -19.59 -5.54 2.98
CA GLU A 38 -20.75 -6.01 2.22
C GLU A 38 -20.40 -7.16 1.28
N GLN A 39 -19.18 -7.15 0.72
CA GLN A 39 -18.68 -8.22 -0.14
C GLN A 39 -18.56 -9.55 0.61
N LEU A 40 -17.95 -9.52 1.80
CA LEU A 40 -17.86 -10.72 2.64
C LEU A 40 -19.20 -11.10 3.23
N GLN A 41 -20.03 -10.13 3.61
CA GLN A 41 -21.39 -10.44 4.07
C GLN A 41 -22.13 -11.19 2.97
N ALA A 42 -22.06 -10.74 1.71
CA ALA A 42 -22.72 -11.40 0.60
C ALA A 42 -22.27 -12.85 0.38
N LEU A 43 -21.00 -13.16 0.64
CA LEU A 43 -20.39 -14.47 0.36
C LEU A 43 -20.38 -15.43 1.56
N CYS A 44 -20.39 -14.90 2.78
CA CYS A 44 -20.18 -15.64 4.03
C CYS A 44 -21.36 -15.52 5.02
N VAL A 45 -22.57 -15.14 4.56
CA VAL A 45 -23.78 -14.92 5.39
C VAL A 45 -24.03 -16.04 6.42
N ASN A 46 -23.71 -17.29 6.09
CA ASN A 46 -23.99 -18.42 6.97
C ASN A 46 -22.82 -19.41 7.01
N PRO A 47 -21.95 -19.36 8.03
CA PRO A 47 -20.86 -20.33 8.21
C PRO A 47 -21.33 -21.78 8.29
N LYS A 48 -22.58 -22.02 8.72
CA LYS A 48 -23.20 -23.37 8.77
C LYS A 48 -23.55 -23.91 7.38
N LEU A 49 -23.44 -23.08 6.34
CA LEU A 49 -23.65 -23.52 4.97
C LEU A 49 -22.61 -24.56 4.56
N PHE A 50 -21.35 -24.39 4.96
CA PHE A 50 -20.25 -25.21 4.48
C PHE A 50 -19.99 -26.40 5.39
N GLY A 51 -19.46 -27.47 4.81
CA GLY A 51 -19.12 -28.68 5.55
C GLY A 51 -17.94 -28.47 6.52
N PRO A 52 -17.81 -29.29 7.57
CA PRO A 52 -16.70 -29.21 8.52
C PRO A 52 -15.33 -29.26 7.85
N GLY A 53 -14.40 -28.44 8.35
CA GLY A 53 -13.03 -28.30 7.83
C GLY A 53 -12.90 -27.43 6.58
N SER A 54 -13.93 -26.66 6.24
CA SER A 54 -13.83 -25.65 5.17
C SER A 54 -12.89 -24.51 5.56
N VAL A 55 -12.20 -23.95 4.58
CA VAL A 55 -11.19 -22.89 4.78
C VAL A 55 -11.50 -21.71 3.86
N PHE A 56 -11.49 -20.51 4.43
CA PHE A 56 -11.65 -19.25 3.72
C PHE A 56 -10.35 -18.48 3.82
N VAL A 57 -9.78 -18.11 2.68
CA VAL A 57 -8.60 -17.25 2.59
C VAL A 57 -9.06 -15.92 2.02
N VAL A 58 -8.94 -14.86 2.80
CA VAL A 58 -9.31 -13.50 2.40
C VAL A 58 -8.04 -12.67 2.29
N THR A 59 -7.81 -12.05 1.14
CA THR A 59 -6.80 -11.00 1.02
C THR A 59 -7.52 -9.65 1.07
N THR A 60 -6.98 -8.72 1.84
CA THR A 60 -7.52 -7.37 1.98
C THR A 60 -6.41 -6.41 2.39
N ARG A 61 -6.58 -5.15 2.05
CA ARG A 61 -5.75 -4.05 2.54
C ARG A 61 -6.30 -3.43 3.83
N ASP A 62 -7.51 -3.83 4.25
CA ASP A 62 -8.24 -3.25 5.36
C ASP A 62 -8.42 -4.25 6.51
N MET A 63 -7.66 -4.06 7.59
CA MET A 63 -7.71 -4.88 8.79
C MET A 63 -9.08 -4.83 9.48
N HIS A 64 -9.83 -3.73 9.31
CA HIS A 64 -11.14 -3.56 9.91
C HIS A 64 -12.12 -4.65 9.44
N ILE A 65 -12.04 -5.02 8.16
CA ILE A 65 -12.84 -6.08 7.56
C ILE A 65 -12.58 -7.41 8.28
N LEU A 66 -11.31 -7.77 8.49
CA LEU A 66 -10.94 -9.03 9.15
C LEU A 66 -11.41 -9.05 10.63
N ARG A 67 -11.36 -7.90 11.31
CA ARG A 67 -11.87 -7.75 12.68
C ARG A 67 -13.39 -7.88 12.76
N TYR A 68 -14.10 -7.25 11.84
CA TYR A 68 -15.56 -7.31 11.76
C TYR A 68 -16.06 -8.76 11.66
N PHE A 69 -15.41 -9.56 10.81
CA PHE A 69 -15.73 -10.99 10.65
C PHE A 69 -15.06 -11.91 11.66
N ARG A 70 -14.27 -11.37 12.59
CA ARG A 70 -13.53 -12.12 13.62
C ARG A 70 -12.71 -13.25 13.01
N ALA A 71 -11.89 -12.92 12.00
CA ALA A 71 -11.02 -13.90 11.34
C ALA A 71 -10.23 -14.72 12.36
N ASP A 72 -10.25 -16.05 12.20
CA ASP A 72 -9.59 -16.99 13.12
C ASP A 72 -8.06 -16.77 13.17
N TYR A 73 -7.49 -16.38 12.02
CA TYR A 73 -6.07 -16.11 11.87
C TYR A 73 -5.83 -14.97 10.89
N VAL A 74 -4.93 -14.06 11.24
CA VAL A 74 -4.52 -12.92 10.40
C VAL A 74 -3.04 -13.04 10.07
N CYS A 75 -2.73 -13.23 8.79
CA CYS A 75 -1.37 -13.20 8.29
C CYS A 75 -1.03 -11.79 7.79
N LYS A 76 -0.18 -11.05 8.52
CA LYS A 76 0.32 -9.76 8.04
C LYS A 76 1.50 -9.98 7.08
N MET A 77 1.34 -9.54 5.83
CA MET A 77 2.43 -9.57 4.85
C MET A 77 3.60 -8.69 5.30
N LYS A 78 4.82 -9.20 5.11
CA LYS A 78 6.07 -8.49 5.42
C LYS A 78 6.73 -8.04 4.12
N GLU A 79 7.55 -7.00 4.25
CA GLU A 79 8.48 -6.59 3.21
C GLU A 79 9.48 -7.73 2.92
N MET A 80 9.96 -7.81 1.69
CA MET A 80 11.00 -8.75 1.30
C MET A 80 12.32 -8.41 1.97
N ASP A 81 13.11 -9.41 2.34
CA ASP A 81 14.46 -9.16 2.82
C ASP A 81 15.40 -8.71 1.69
N GLU A 82 16.65 -8.35 2.02
CA GLU A 82 17.62 -7.85 1.04
C GLU A 82 17.94 -8.89 -0.05
N ASN A 83 18.05 -10.17 0.30
CA ASN A 83 18.40 -11.23 -0.64
C ASN A 83 17.23 -11.52 -1.57
N GLU A 84 16.03 -11.68 -1.01
CA GLU A 84 14.79 -11.86 -1.77
C GLU A 84 14.58 -10.67 -2.73
N SER A 85 14.79 -9.45 -2.24
CA SER A 85 14.66 -8.22 -3.03
C SER A 85 15.66 -8.16 -4.17
N LEU A 86 16.93 -8.50 -3.89
CA LEU A 86 17.99 -8.51 -4.89
C LEU A 86 17.71 -9.54 -5.98
N GLU A 87 17.26 -10.74 -5.61
CA GLU A 87 16.92 -11.79 -6.57
C GLU A 87 15.74 -11.37 -7.46
N LEU A 88 14.64 -10.91 -6.86
CA LEU A 88 13.47 -10.48 -7.63
C LEU A 88 13.81 -9.33 -8.58
N PHE A 89 14.49 -8.30 -8.07
CA PHE A 89 14.94 -7.18 -8.90
C PHE A 89 15.82 -7.66 -10.05
N SER A 90 16.75 -8.59 -9.79
CA SER A 90 17.67 -9.12 -10.80
C SER A 90 16.94 -9.86 -11.92
N TRP A 91 15.88 -10.61 -11.60
CA TRP A 91 15.04 -11.26 -12.61
C TRP A 91 14.41 -10.27 -13.58
N TYR A 92 13.98 -9.10 -13.09
CA TYR A 92 13.40 -8.06 -13.95
C TYR A 92 14.46 -7.23 -14.69
N ALA A 93 15.55 -6.86 -14.02
CA ALA A 93 16.60 -5.99 -14.56
C ALA A 93 17.62 -6.71 -15.47
N PHE A 94 17.89 -7.98 -15.23
CA PHE A 94 18.96 -8.74 -15.89
C PHE A 94 18.52 -10.08 -16.49
N ARG A 95 17.29 -10.57 -16.18
CA ARG A 95 16.78 -11.90 -16.59
C ARG A 95 17.59 -13.08 -16.02
N GLN A 96 18.23 -12.85 -14.87
CA GLN A 96 18.99 -13.83 -14.12
C GLN A 96 18.86 -13.54 -12.61
N PRO A 97 19.09 -14.50 -11.72
CA PRO A 97 18.79 -14.35 -10.28
C PRO A 97 19.77 -13.41 -9.54
N SER A 98 20.80 -12.90 -10.20
CA SER A 98 21.79 -12.02 -9.57
C SER A 98 22.25 -10.90 -10.52
N PRO A 99 22.73 -9.76 -10.00
CA PRO A 99 23.22 -8.68 -10.85
C PRO A 99 24.46 -9.08 -11.65
N ILE A 100 24.62 -8.45 -12.81
CA ILE A 100 25.90 -8.47 -13.53
C ILE A 100 26.93 -7.71 -12.69
N LYS A 101 28.19 -8.16 -12.68
CA LYS A 101 29.26 -7.72 -11.77
C LYS A 101 29.33 -6.19 -11.57
N ASP A 102 29.26 -5.42 -12.66
CA ASP A 102 29.42 -3.96 -12.66
C ASP A 102 28.18 -3.17 -12.16
N PHE A 103 27.06 -3.88 -11.94
CA PHE A 103 25.78 -3.34 -11.49
C PHE A 103 25.42 -3.74 -10.06
N ASN A 104 26.27 -4.49 -9.35
CA ASN A 104 25.99 -4.96 -7.99
C ASN A 104 25.64 -3.82 -7.02
N GLU A 105 26.48 -2.78 -6.96
CA GLU A 105 26.26 -1.63 -6.08
C GLU A 105 25.01 -0.83 -6.49
N LEU A 106 24.82 -0.61 -7.79
CA LEU A 106 23.64 0.09 -8.29
C LEU A 106 22.34 -0.68 -7.99
N SER A 107 22.37 -2.00 -8.10
CA SER A 107 21.24 -2.85 -7.75
C SER A 107 20.90 -2.72 -6.27
N ARG A 108 21.92 -2.71 -5.39
CA ARG A 108 21.72 -2.47 -3.96
C ARG A 108 21.11 -1.11 -3.66
N ASN A 109 21.53 -0.06 -4.37
CA ASN A 109 20.94 1.28 -4.22
C ASN A 109 19.46 1.30 -4.67
N VAL A 110 19.12 0.60 -5.76
CA VAL A 110 17.73 0.50 -6.22
C VAL A 110 16.87 -0.28 -5.22
N ILE A 111 17.32 -1.44 -4.73
CA ILE A 111 16.51 -2.22 -3.77
C ILE A 111 16.36 -1.50 -2.42
N ALA A 112 17.38 -0.72 -2.00
CA ALA A 112 17.30 0.12 -0.82
C ALA A 112 16.20 1.18 -0.97
N TYR A 113 16.12 1.84 -2.14
CA TYR A 113 15.01 2.73 -2.47
C TYR A 113 13.65 2.00 -2.48
N CYS A 114 13.59 0.77 -3.00
CA CYS A 114 12.36 -0.01 -3.06
C CYS A 114 11.80 -0.41 -1.69
N GLY A 115 12.64 -0.48 -0.65
CA GLY A 115 12.24 -0.83 0.71
C GLY A 115 11.62 -2.24 0.83
N GLY A 116 12.03 -3.18 -0.03
CA GLY A 116 11.50 -4.54 -0.01
C GLY A 116 10.08 -4.70 -0.54
N LEU A 117 9.51 -3.70 -1.23
CA LEU A 117 8.20 -3.82 -1.89
C LEU A 117 8.33 -4.55 -3.24
N PRO A 118 7.77 -5.77 -3.41
CA PRO A 118 7.92 -6.56 -4.64
C PRO A 118 7.47 -5.81 -5.90
N LEU A 119 6.35 -5.10 -5.78
CA LEU A 119 5.76 -4.33 -6.88
C LEU A 119 6.68 -3.24 -7.43
N VAL A 120 7.47 -2.62 -6.54
CA VAL A 120 8.36 -1.52 -6.90
C VAL A 120 9.64 -2.07 -7.50
N LEU A 121 10.15 -3.17 -6.94
CA LEU A 121 11.28 -3.94 -7.49
C LEU A 121 11.00 -4.36 -8.93
N GLU A 122 9.80 -4.89 -9.21
CA GLU A 122 9.37 -5.25 -10.56
C GLU A 122 9.35 -4.05 -11.51
N VAL A 123 8.72 -2.95 -11.10
CA VAL A 123 8.56 -1.75 -11.96
C VAL A 123 9.93 -1.14 -12.28
N LEU A 124 10.77 -0.93 -11.27
CA LEU A 124 12.09 -0.33 -11.47
C LEU A 124 13.04 -1.30 -12.18
N GLY A 125 13.02 -2.59 -11.86
CA GLY A 125 13.82 -3.59 -12.57
C GLY A 125 13.48 -3.63 -14.05
N SER A 126 12.19 -3.67 -14.39
CA SER A 126 11.72 -3.64 -15.78
C SER A 126 12.08 -2.33 -16.48
N TYR A 127 11.97 -1.20 -15.79
CA TYR A 127 12.30 0.12 -16.34
C TYR A 127 13.81 0.29 -16.64
N LEU A 128 14.65 -0.37 -15.85
CA LEU A 128 16.10 -0.32 -15.93
C LEU A 128 16.71 -1.41 -16.85
N PHE A 129 15.92 -2.40 -17.27
CA PHE A 129 16.33 -3.45 -18.19
C PHE A 129 16.94 -2.88 -19.47
N ALA A 130 18.07 -3.47 -19.89
CA ALA A 130 18.85 -3.09 -21.09
C ALA A 130 19.37 -1.64 -21.14
N ARG A 131 19.31 -0.89 -20.04
CA ARG A 131 19.89 0.46 -19.94
C ARG A 131 21.36 0.44 -19.54
N LYS A 132 22.09 1.48 -19.95
CA LYS A 132 23.50 1.66 -19.59
C LYS A 132 23.65 2.14 -18.14
N LYS A 133 24.84 1.90 -17.57
CA LYS A 133 25.19 2.31 -16.19
C LYS A 133 24.91 3.79 -15.90
N GLN A 134 25.20 4.68 -16.86
CA GLN A 134 24.96 6.12 -16.71
C GLN A 134 23.46 6.46 -16.63
N GLU A 135 22.61 5.73 -17.34
CA GLU A 135 21.16 5.90 -17.26
C GLU A 135 20.63 5.44 -15.90
N TRP A 136 21.16 4.34 -15.35
CA TRP A 136 20.81 3.89 -13.99
C TRP A 136 21.11 4.95 -12.93
N LEU A 137 22.31 5.56 -13.00
CA LEU A 137 22.70 6.66 -12.12
C LEU A 137 21.75 7.86 -12.25
N SER A 138 21.40 8.22 -13.48
CA SER A 138 20.44 9.29 -13.74
C SER A 138 19.04 8.98 -13.19
N VAL A 139 18.57 7.74 -13.32
CA VAL A 139 17.29 7.30 -12.76
C VAL A 139 17.31 7.36 -11.23
N LEU A 140 18.35 6.83 -10.59
CA LEU A 140 18.50 6.89 -9.13
C LEU A 140 18.52 8.34 -8.61
N SER A 141 19.32 9.20 -9.24
CA SER A 141 19.37 10.63 -8.88
C SER A 141 18.01 11.33 -9.06
N LYS A 142 17.23 10.96 -10.08
CA LYS A 142 15.86 11.47 -10.25
C LYS A 142 14.95 10.99 -9.11
N LEU A 143 15.02 9.71 -8.73
CA LEU A 143 14.17 9.10 -7.70
C LEU A 143 14.33 9.73 -6.32
N GLU A 144 15.51 10.28 -6.01
CA GLU A 144 15.75 11.05 -4.76
C GLU A 144 14.86 12.30 -4.64
N ARG A 145 14.36 12.82 -5.77
CA ARG A 145 13.56 14.05 -5.81
C ARG A 145 12.13 13.82 -6.28
N ILE A 146 11.97 12.99 -7.31
CA ILE A 146 10.70 12.77 -8.00
C ILE A 146 10.52 11.25 -8.15
N PRO A 147 9.57 10.67 -7.41
CA PRO A 147 9.28 9.24 -7.52
C PRO A 147 8.84 8.84 -8.93
N ASN A 148 8.96 7.55 -9.25
CA ASN A 148 8.52 7.04 -10.56
C ASN A 148 6.98 7.07 -10.70
N ASP A 149 6.47 7.63 -11.79
CA ASP A 149 5.03 7.79 -12.05
C ASP A 149 4.23 6.47 -12.00
N GLN A 150 4.80 5.36 -12.50
CA GLN A 150 4.11 4.07 -12.47
C GLN A 150 4.03 3.50 -11.04
N VAL A 151 5.10 3.67 -10.27
CA VAL A 151 5.11 3.32 -8.84
C VAL A 151 4.07 4.15 -8.10
N GLN A 152 4.08 5.46 -8.32
CA GLN A 152 3.15 6.40 -7.72
C GLN A 152 1.69 6.04 -8.02
N LYS A 153 1.37 5.79 -9.29
CA LYS A 153 0.02 5.38 -9.71
C LYS A 153 -0.46 4.13 -8.97
N LYS A 154 0.41 3.13 -8.79
CA LYS A 154 0.07 1.88 -8.10
C LYS A 154 -0.12 2.08 -6.59
N LEU A 155 0.77 2.85 -5.94
CA LEU A 155 0.67 3.10 -4.49
C LEU A 155 -0.53 3.99 -4.14
N LYS A 156 -0.83 4.97 -5.00
CA LYS A 156 -1.93 5.93 -4.82
C LYS A 156 -3.32 5.30 -4.79
N ILE A 157 -3.50 4.09 -5.31
CA ILE A 157 -4.79 3.35 -5.25
C ILE A 157 -5.32 3.27 -3.81
N SER A 158 -4.43 2.99 -2.84
CA SER A 158 -4.85 2.86 -1.43
C SER A 158 -5.24 4.19 -0.81
N TYR A 159 -4.60 5.29 -1.23
CA TYR A 159 -4.96 6.65 -0.83
C TYR A 159 -6.28 7.10 -1.47
N ASP A 160 -6.46 6.84 -2.76
CA ASP A 160 -7.67 7.23 -3.50
C ASP A 160 -8.92 6.55 -2.92
N GLY A 161 -8.77 5.32 -2.42
CA GLY A 161 -9.81 4.57 -1.72
C GLY A 161 -10.08 4.99 -0.27
N LEU A 162 -9.41 6.02 0.27
CA LEU A 162 -9.78 6.61 1.57
C LEU A 162 -11.08 7.40 1.43
N MET A 163 -12.02 7.17 2.34
CA MET A 163 -13.26 7.95 2.42
C MET A 163 -13.08 9.19 3.31
N GLY A 164 -13.53 10.33 2.81
CA GLY A 164 -13.50 11.61 3.53
C GLY A 164 -12.19 12.39 3.36
N ASP A 165 -12.32 13.67 3.04
CA ASP A 165 -11.17 14.55 2.78
C ASP A 165 -10.32 14.77 4.03
N MET A 166 -10.93 14.80 5.22
CA MET A 166 -10.20 14.93 6.50
C MET A 166 -9.22 13.78 6.76
N VAL A 167 -9.57 12.54 6.37
CA VAL A 167 -8.67 11.38 6.51
C VAL A 167 -7.51 11.48 5.52
N LYS A 168 -7.80 11.94 4.29
CA LYS A 168 -6.78 12.21 3.28
C LYS A 168 -5.83 13.31 3.72
N ASP A 169 -6.35 14.40 4.28
CA ASP A 169 -5.54 15.48 4.84
C ASP A 169 -4.69 15.01 6.02
N THR A 170 -5.26 14.25 6.95
CA THR A 170 -4.52 13.61 8.05
C THR A 170 -3.36 12.77 7.52
N PHE A 171 -3.56 11.98 6.47
CA PHE A 171 -2.50 11.21 5.83
C PHE A 171 -1.39 12.12 5.27
N LEU A 172 -1.75 13.16 4.53
CA LEU A 172 -0.79 14.08 3.93
C LEU A 172 0.03 14.85 4.98
N ASP A 173 -0.61 15.25 6.09
CA ASP A 173 0.06 15.89 7.23
C ASP A 173 1.06 14.94 7.88
N ILE A 174 0.70 13.66 8.06
CA ILE A 174 1.63 12.66 8.59
C ILE A 174 2.83 12.48 7.67
N CYS A 175 2.62 12.33 6.35
CA CYS A 175 3.69 12.20 5.36
C CYS A 175 4.66 13.38 5.38
N CYS A 176 4.15 14.59 5.60
CA CYS A 176 4.95 15.81 5.57
C CYS A 176 5.69 16.06 6.89
N PHE A 177 5.02 15.88 8.03
CA PHE A 177 5.48 16.48 9.29
C PHE A 177 5.62 15.52 10.48
N PHE A 178 4.84 14.44 10.52
CA PHE A 178 4.62 13.70 11.78
C PHE A 178 5.18 12.29 11.84
N ILE A 179 5.90 11.82 10.81
CA ILE A 179 6.65 10.55 10.90
C ILE A 179 7.68 10.62 12.05
N GLY A 180 7.70 9.57 12.87
CA GLY A 180 8.56 9.44 14.05
C GLY A 180 8.05 10.18 15.30
N LYS A 181 6.93 10.90 15.21
CA LYS A 181 6.29 11.59 16.35
C LYS A 181 5.33 10.65 17.08
N ASN A 182 5.11 10.91 18.37
CA ASN A 182 4.19 10.13 19.19
C ASN A 182 2.74 10.34 18.69
N ARG A 183 1.96 9.25 18.60
CA ARG A 183 0.59 9.26 18.07
C ARG A 183 -0.32 10.21 18.83
N ASP A 184 -0.28 10.20 20.16
CA ASP A 184 -1.22 10.96 20.99
C ASP A 184 -0.98 12.46 20.78
N TYR A 185 0.30 12.86 20.78
CA TYR A 185 0.73 14.23 20.43
C TYR A 185 0.26 14.68 19.04
N VAL A 186 0.36 13.80 18.04
CA VAL A 186 -0.08 14.13 16.67
C VAL A 186 -1.61 14.24 16.61
N THR A 187 -2.31 13.37 17.34
CA THR A 187 -3.77 13.36 17.41
C THR A 187 -4.28 14.67 17.99
N ASP A 188 -3.70 15.15 19.09
CA ASP A 188 -4.08 16.42 19.73
C ASP A 188 -3.91 17.62 18.77
N ILE A 189 -2.79 17.69 18.05
CA ILE A 189 -2.52 18.77 17.09
C ILE A 189 -3.55 18.76 15.96
N LEU A 190 -3.74 17.61 15.32
CA LEU A 190 -4.64 17.51 14.16
C LEU A 190 -6.12 17.70 14.56
N ASN A 191 -6.50 17.30 15.78
CA ASN A 191 -7.80 17.63 16.36
C ASN A 191 -7.96 19.14 16.60
N GLY A 192 -6.91 19.81 17.09
CA GLY A 192 -6.88 21.27 17.20
C GLY A 192 -7.07 21.98 15.86
N CYS A 193 -6.67 21.34 14.76
CA CYS A 193 -6.91 21.80 13.38
C CYS A 193 -8.28 21.40 12.81
N GLY A 194 -9.13 20.70 13.58
CA GLY A 194 -10.46 20.30 13.15
C GLY A 194 -10.52 19.05 12.25
N LEU A 195 -9.46 18.21 12.23
CA LEU A 195 -9.39 17.03 11.36
C LEU A 195 -9.97 15.74 11.96
N TYR A 196 -10.41 15.74 13.22
CA TYR A 196 -10.96 14.56 13.91
C TYR A 196 -10.04 13.33 13.77
N ALA A 197 -8.77 13.51 14.11
CA ALA A 197 -7.68 12.60 13.81
C ALA A 197 -7.73 11.26 14.55
N ASP A 198 -8.51 11.12 15.63
CA ASP A 198 -8.66 9.84 16.35
C ASP A 198 -9.11 8.71 15.43
N VAL A 199 -10.17 8.97 14.66
CA VAL A 199 -10.72 8.04 13.67
C VAL A 199 -9.83 8.01 12.43
N GLY A 200 -9.39 9.17 11.95
CA GLY A 200 -8.53 9.27 10.76
C GLY A 200 -7.26 8.43 10.87
N ILE A 201 -6.49 8.59 11.94
CA ILE A 201 -5.26 7.82 12.19
C ILE A 201 -5.57 6.33 12.34
N THR A 202 -6.67 5.97 13.00
CA THR A 202 -7.08 4.57 13.15
C THR A 202 -7.36 3.93 11.79
N VAL A 203 -8.10 4.60 10.92
CA VAL A 203 -8.39 4.14 9.55
C VAL A 203 -7.09 3.99 8.74
N LEU A 204 -6.16 4.94 8.85
CA LEU A 204 -4.88 4.84 8.14
C LEU A 204 -4.03 3.65 8.61
N ILE A 205 -4.10 3.28 9.90
CA ILE A 205 -3.44 2.09 10.44
C ILE A 205 -4.14 0.82 9.95
N GLU A 206 -5.48 0.78 9.99
CA GLU A 206 -6.26 -0.36 9.52
C GLU A 206 -6.04 -0.63 8.03
N ARG A 207 -5.83 0.42 7.24
CA ARG A 207 -5.52 0.34 5.80
C ARG A 207 -4.03 0.18 5.49
N SER A 208 -3.21 -0.07 6.51
CA SER A 208 -1.75 -0.28 6.38
C SER A 208 -0.98 0.87 5.72
N LEU A 209 -1.53 2.08 5.70
CA LEU A 209 -0.86 3.28 5.21
C LEU A 209 0.04 3.92 6.28
N VAL A 210 -0.32 3.74 7.55
CA VAL A 210 0.45 4.16 8.72
C VAL A 210 0.70 2.94 9.62
N LYS A 211 1.82 2.90 10.32
CA LYS A 211 2.13 1.88 11.33
C LYS A 211 2.46 2.54 12.66
N ILE A 212 2.28 1.81 13.75
CA ILE A 212 2.78 2.21 15.07
C ILE A 212 4.10 1.50 15.31
N GLU A 213 5.13 2.29 15.54
CA GLU A 213 6.47 1.83 15.91
C GLU A 213 6.65 1.85 17.44
N LYS A 214 7.87 1.55 17.89
CA LYS A 214 8.24 1.57 19.31
C LYS A 214 7.88 2.92 19.93
N ASN A 215 7.44 2.89 21.20
CA ASN A 215 7.06 4.08 21.99
C ASN A 215 5.87 4.87 21.42
N ASN A 216 4.89 4.17 20.81
CA ASN A 216 3.68 4.76 20.24
C ASN A 216 3.98 5.83 19.16
N LYS A 217 5.04 5.63 18.38
CA LYS A 217 5.42 6.58 17.31
C LYS A 217 4.74 6.22 15.99
N LEU A 218 4.32 7.22 15.24
CA LEU A 218 3.83 7.03 13.87
C LEU A 218 5.01 6.68 12.96
N GLY A 219 4.90 5.57 12.24
CA GLY A 219 5.80 5.17 11.18
C GLY A 219 5.05 4.98 9.87
N MET A 220 5.80 4.94 8.78
CA MET A 220 5.28 4.74 7.43
C MET A 220 6.37 4.11 6.57
N HIS A 221 5.98 3.37 5.53
CA HIS A 221 6.95 2.95 4.52
C HIS A 221 7.42 4.17 3.71
N ASP A 222 8.71 4.28 3.41
CA ASP A 222 9.30 5.44 2.73
C ASP A 222 8.60 5.78 1.41
N LEU A 223 8.30 4.77 0.59
CA LEU A 223 7.56 4.99 -0.66
C LEU A 223 6.10 5.43 -0.49
N ILE A 224 5.45 5.12 0.63
CA ILE A 224 4.10 5.63 0.95
C ILE A 224 4.20 7.09 1.38
N ARG A 225 5.23 7.44 2.17
CA ARG A 225 5.54 8.84 2.54
C ARG A 225 5.80 9.67 1.30
N ASP A 226 6.67 9.17 0.42
CA ASP A 226 7.07 9.88 -0.79
C ASP A 226 5.90 9.97 -1.77
N MET A 227 4.97 9.01 -1.76
CA MET A 227 3.69 9.12 -2.48
C MET A 227 2.79 10.24 -1.95
N GLY A 228 2.62 10.35 -0.63
CA GLY A 228 1.87 11.48 -0.05
C GLY A 228 2.49 12.84 -0.37
N ARG A 229 3.82 12.93 -0.28
CA ARG A 229 4.58 14.15 -0.62
C ARG A 229 4.46 14.51 -2.09
N GLU A 230 4.45 13.52 -2.98
CA GLU A 230 4.28 13.73 -4.42
C GLU A 230 2.87 14.22 -4.76
N ILE A 231 1.82 13.73 -4.07
CA ILE A 231 0.45 14.26 -4.22
C ILE A 231 0.43 15.77 -3.95
N VAL A 232 1.09 16.21 -2.86
CA VAL A 232 1.20 17.64 -2.52
C VAL A 232 1.99 18.39 -3.59
N ARG A 233 3.15 17.87 -4.00
CA ARG A 233 4.02 18.52 -4.99
C ARG A 233 3.32 18.71 -6.34
N VAL A 234 2.56 17.71 -6.79
CA VAL A 234 1.89 17.73 -8.10
C VAL A 234 0.69 18.70 -8.13
N SER A 235 0.11 19.05 -6.99
CA SER A 235 -0.96 20.07 -6.93
C SER A 235 -0.51 21.42 -7.48
N SER A 236 0.75 21.80 -7.23
CA SER A 236 1.40 22.95 -7.85
C SER A 236 2.89 22.66 -8.09
N PRO A 237 3.26 22.09 -9.25
CA PRO A 237 4.62 21.62 -9.48
C PRO A 237 5.66 22.73 -9.50
N ARG A 238 5.28 23.93 -9.96
CA ARG A 238 6.19 25.06 -10.20
C ARG A 238 6.09 26.18 -9.17
N GLU A 239 4.96 26.27 -8.46
CA GLU A 239 4.72 27.33 -7.47
C GLU A 239 4.54 26.69 -6.09
N PRO A 240 5.62 26.51 -5.31
CA PRO A 240 5.53 25.86 -4.00
C PRO A 240 4.56 26.57 -3.05
N GLY A 241 4.44 27.91 -3.13
CA GLY A 241 3.53 28.70 -2.29
C GLY A 241 2.04 28.38 -2.46
N GLU A 242 1.65 27.79 -3.59
CA GLU A 242 0.27 27.37 -3.87
C GLU A 242 -0.02 25.93 -3.38
N ARG A 243 0.97 25.24 -2.83
CA ARG A 243 0.79 23.88 -2.30
C ARG A 243 0.18 23.95 -0.90
N SER A 244 -0.69 22.99 -0.59
CA SER A 244 -1.30 22.90 0.75
C SER A 244 -0.29 22.70 1.89
N ARG A 245 0.87 22.12 1.58
CA ARG A 245 1.92 21.79 2.56
C ARG A 245 3.30 21.98 1.93
N LEU A 246 4.25 22.49 2.71
CA LEU A 246 5.67 22.57 2.34
C LEU A 246 6.49 21.72 3.30
N TRP A 247 7.13 20.69 2.78
CA TRP A 247 7.92 19.74 3.58
C TRP A 247 9.41 19.74 3.19
N PHE A 248 9.73 20.25 2.00
CA PHE A 248 11.11 20.29 1.51
C PHE A 248 11.75 21.62 1.93
N PRO A 249 12.90 21.62 2.65
CA PRO A 249 13.47 22.86 3.19
C PRO A 249 13.76 23.95 2.15
N ALA A 250 14.19 23.57 0.94
CA ALA A 250 14.44 24.55 -0.12
C ALA A 250 13.14 25.25 -0.56
N ASP A 251 12.06 24.49 -0.70
CA ASP A 251 10.75 25.05 -1.07
C ASP A 251 10.20 25.97 0.02
N VAL A 252 10.45 25.65 1.30
CA VAL A 252 10.08 26.51 2.44
C VAL A 252 10.87 27.83 2.40
N HIS A 253 12.17 27.76 2.10
CA HIS A 253 13.00 28.95 1.98
C HIS A 253 12.51 29.85 0.85
N ASP A 254 12.33 29.30 -0.35
CA ASP A 254 11.89 30.03 -1.55
C ASP A 254 10.54 30.74 -1.38
N VAL A 255 9.64 30.21 -0.54
CA VAL A 255 8.32 30.82 -0.27
C VAL A 255 8.39 31.90 0.81
N LEU A 256 9.35 31.82 1.73
CA LEU A 256 9.47 32.74 2.87
C LEU A 256 10.44 33.90 2.61
N THR A 257 11.13 33.94 1.48
CA THR A 257 12.11 34.97 1.08
C THR A 257 11.71 35.67 -0.19
#